data_AF-A0A9P5L6K4-F1
#
_entry.id   AF-A0A9P5L6K4-F1
#
_cell.length_a   1.000
_cell.length_b   1.000
_cell.length_c   1.000
_cell.angle_alpha   90.00
_cell.angle_beta   90.00
_cell.angle_gamma   90.00
#
_symmetry.space_group_name_H-M   'P 1'
#
loop_
_entity.id
_entity.type
_entity.pdbx_description
1 polymer ?
#
loop_
_entity_poly.entity_id
_entity_poly.type
_entity_poly.pdbx_seq_one_letter_code
_entity_poly.pdbx_strand_id
1 'polypeptide(L)'
;MSDNETKAPADVGEVEGGYTFDGSGTEDDPFVVEFQKDDPNNPMNWSESRKWFIAAIATFSVFAVTFTSSAYSVSANEVLQDFDVNTEVFIVGLSLFVLGFAIGPAVWGPL
;
A
#
# COMPACT_ATOMS: atom_id res chain seq x y z
N MET A 1 36.82 30.70 -22.93
CA MET A 1 37.20 29.65 -23.89
C MET A 1 38.19 28.78 -23.16
N SER A 2 37.94 27.47 -23.07
CA SER A 2 38.60 26.48 -22.19
C SER A 2 38.09 26.58 -20.74
N ASP A 3 37.53 25.54 -20.11
CA ASP A 3 37.93 24.14 -20.15
C ASP A 3 36.72 23.20 -20.23
N ASN A 4 36.68 22.43 -21.32
CA ASN A 4 35.79 21.30 -21.53
C ASN A 4 36.44 20.09 -20.84
N GLU A 5 36.23 19.93 -19.54
CA GLU A 5 36.61 18.69 -18.85
C GLU A 5 35.61 17.61 -19.24
N THR A 6 36.01 16.87 -20.28
CA THR A 6 35.43 15.62 -20.69
C THR A 6 35.61 14.64 -19.53
N LYS A 7 34.61 14.52 -18.65
CA LYS A 7 34.58 13.49 -17.61
C LYS A 7 34.55 12.15 -18.35
N ALA A 8 35.71 11.49 -18.40
CA ALA A 8 35.88 10.18 -19.00
C ALA A 8 34.80 9.25 -18.43
N PRO A 9 34.19 8.36 -19.24
CA PRO A 9 33.18 7.44 -18.76
C PRO A 9 33.84 6.53 -17.73
N ALA A 10 33.62 6.83 -16.45
CA ALA A 10 33.99 5.95 -15.36
C ALA A 10 33.24 4.65 -15.59
N ASP A 11 34.02 3.56 -15.65
CA ASP A 11 33.63 2.18 -15.84
C ASP A 11 32.16 1.95 -15.47
N VAL A 12 31.30 2.04 -16.50
CA VAL A 12 29.89 1.74 -16.37
C VAL A 12 29.89 0.25 -16.09
N GLY A 13 29.79 -0.11 -14.82
CA GLY A 13 29.51 -1.46 -14.42
C GLY A 13 28.28 -1.87 -15.21
N GLU A 14 28.51 -2.65 -16.26
CA GLU A 14 27.50 -3.15 -17.17
C GLU A 14 26.65 -4.12 -16.36
N VAL A 15 25.71 -3.56 -15.59
CA VAL A 15 24.63 -4.31 -14.98
C VAL A 15 23.81 -4.85 -16.14
N GLU A 16 23.70 -6.18 -16.23
CA GLU A 16 23.04 -6.87 -17.33
C GLU A 16 21.68 -6.25 -17.66
N GLY A 17 21.62 -5.55 -18.80
CA GLY A 17 20.48 -4.74 -19.23
C GLY A 17 20.89 -3.28 -19.30
N GLY A 18 21.29 -2.80 -20.48
CA GLY A 18 21.89 -1.47 -20.70
C GLY A 18 21.05 -0.27 -20.27
N TYR A 19 20.99 -0.03 -18.96
CA TYR A 19 20.25 1.04 -18.32
C TYR A 19 21.21 1.97 -17.59
N THR A 20 21.17 3.25 -17.93
CA THR A 20 21.90 4.31 -17.24
C THR A 20 20.98 4.92 -16.18
N PHE A 21 21.32 4.71 -14.90
CA PHE A 21 20.70 5.41 -13.78
C PHE A 21 21.38 6.78 -13.58
N ASP A 22 20.62 7.80 -13.19
CA ASP A 22 21.20 9.08 -12.81
C ASP A 22 21.96 8.92 -11.48
N GLY A 23 23.18 9.45 -11.42
CA GLY A 23 24.11 9.27 -10.30
C GLY A 23 25.37 8.49 -10.67
N SER A 24 26.49 8.85 -10.05
CA SER A 24 27.81 8.25 -10.27
C SER A 24 28.15 7.09 -9.33
N GLY A 25 27.23 6.69 -8.47
CA GLY A 25 27.42 5.59 -7.51
C GLY A 25 28.39 5.92 -6.37
N THR A 26 28.66 7.21 -6.14
CA THR A 26 29.55 7.70 -5.07
C THR A 26 28.72 8.02 -3.82
N GLU A 27 29.32 8.04 -2.62
CA GLU A 27 28.62 8.46 -1.37
C GLU A 27 27.97 9.85 -1.49
N ASP A 28 28.57 10.75 -2.28
CA ASP A 28 28.05 12.10 -2.55
C ASP A 28 27.01 12.15 -3.67
N ASP A 29 26.86 11.09 -4.48
CA ASP A 29 25.99 11.03 -5.66
C ASP A 29 25.56 9.58 -5.97
N PRO A 30 24.62 9.02 -5.17
CA PRO A 30 24.17 7.63 -5.29
C PRO A 30 23.25 7.44 -6.50
N PHE A 31 23.21 6.20 -7.03
CA PHE A 31 22.28 5.85 -8.10
C PHE A 31 20.82 6.05 -7.68
N VAL A 32 20.11 6.91 -8.39
CA VAL A 32 18.68 7.14 -8.17
C VAL A 32 17.90 6.07 -8.92
N VAL A 33 17.28 5.16 -8.17
CA VAL A 33 16.40 4.13 -8.73
C VAL A 33 15.04 4.75 -9.01
N GLU A 34 14.84 5.22 -10.24
CA GLU A 34 13.55 5.72 -10.74
C GLU A 34 12.95 4.74 -11.77
N PHE A 35 11.62 4.66 -11.79
CA PHE A 35 10.89 3.95 -12.84
C PHE A 35 11.07 4.67 -14.17
N GLN A 36 11.47 3.95 -15.21
CA GLN A 36 11.59 4.56 -16.53
C GLN A 36 10.21 4.96 -17.09
N LYS A 37 10.25 5.94 -18.00
CA LYS A 37 9.05 6.54 -18.61
C LYS A 37 8.15 5.52 -19.32
N ASP A 38 8.72 4.44 -19.86
CA ASP A 38 7.99 3.38 -20.57
C ASP A 38 8.00 2.03 -19.82
N ASP A 39 8.36 2.01 -18.53
CA ASP A 39 8.39 0.76 -17.75
C ASP A 39 6.95 0.26 -17.50
N PRO A 40 6.60 -0.98 -17.89
CA PRO A 40 5.30 -1.59 -17.59
C PRO A 40 5.05 -1.81 -16.08
N ASN A 41 6.10 -1.79 -15.26
CA ASN A 41 5.99 -1.84 -13.80
C ASN A 41 5.69 -0.46 -13.19
N ASN A 42 5.80 0.63 -13.95
CA ASN A 42 5.42 1.95 -13.47
C ASN A 42 3.89 2.02 -13.32
N PRO A 43 3.35 2.22 -12.10
CA PRO A 43 1.90 2.32 -11.88
C PRO A 43 1.26 3.50 -12.63
N MET A 44 2.04 4.49 -13.05
CA MET A 44 1.59 5.60 -13.89
C MET A 44 1.20 5.14 -15.31
N ASN A 45 1.90 4.13 -15.84
CA ASN A 45 1.72 3.58 -17.20
C ASN A 45 0.62 2.50 -17.28
N TRP A 46 0.00 2.13 -16.17
CA TRP A 46 -1.07 1.13 -16.19
C TRP A 46 -2.32 1.63 -16.92
N SER A 47 -3.04 0.71 -17.56
CA SER A 47 -4.33 1.02 -18.17
C SER A 47 -5.33 1.50 -17.11
N GLU A 48 -6.15 2.49 -17.46
CA GLU A 48 -7.16 3.05 -16.56
C GLU A 48 -8.08 1.98 -15.97
N SER A 49 -8.43 0.96 -16.77
CA SER A 49 -9.22 -0.20 -16.31
C SER A 49 -8.56 -0.97 -15.15
N ARG A 50 -7.23 -1.15 -15.18
CA ARG A 50 -6.48 -1.83 -14.12
C ARG A 50 -6.48 -0.99 -12.85
N LYS A 51 -6.28 0.32 -12.98
CA LYS A 51 -6.32 1.27 -11.86
C LYS A 51 -7.70 1.26 -11.18
N TRP A 52 -8.76 1.37 -11.97
CA TRP A 52 -10.14 1.31 -11.47
C TRP A 52 -10.50 -0.03 -10.83
N PHE A 53 -10.01 -1.15 -11.38
CA PHE A 53 -10.24 -2.46 -10.80
C PHE A 53 -9.59 -2.60 -9.41
N ILE A 54 -8.32 -2.19 -9.28
CA ILE A 54 -7.61 -2.19 -7.99
C ILE A 54 -8.32 -1.27 -6.99
N ALA A 55 -8.70 -0.08 -7.42
CA ALA A 55 -9.45 0.86 -6.59
C ALA A 55 -10.81 0.30 -6.15
N ALA A 56 -11.53 -0.40 -7.04
CA ALA A 56 -12.81 -1.02 -6.71
C ALA A 56 -12.67 -2.14 -5.67
N ILE A 57 -11.63 -2.98 -5.77
CA ILE A 57 -11.36 -4.03 -4.77
C ILE A 57 -11.04 -3.40 -3.40
N ALA A 58 -10.18 -2.38 -3.37
CA ALA A 58 -9.84 -1.68 -2.14
C ALA A 58 -11.09 -1.01 -1.52
N THR A 59 -11.89 -0.33 -2.34
CA THR A 59 -13.13 0.31 -1.91
C THR A 59 -14.13 -0.70 -1.38
N PHE A 60 -14.33 -1.83 -2.07
CA PHE A 60 -15.24 -2.88 -1.64
C PHE A 60 -14.80 -3.51 -0.30
N SER A 61 -13.49 -3.67 -0.11
CA SER A 61 -12.93 -4.17 1.14
C SER A 61 -13.25 -3.23 2.30
N VAL A 62 -12.97 -1.93 2.15
CA VAL A 62 -13.29 -0.91 3.17
C VAL A 62 -14.80 -0.78 3.38
N PHE A 63 -15.58 -0.91 2.31
CA PHE A 63 -17.03 -0.90 2.35
C PHE A 63 -17.58 -2.07 3.18
N ALA A 64 -17.09 -3.30 2.95
CA ALA A 64 -17.51 -4.46 3.71
C ALA A 64 -17.25 -4.28 5.21
N VAL A 65 -16.08 -3.75 5.57
CA VAL A 65 -15.72 -3.44 6.97
C VAL A 65 -16.67 -2.42 7.59
N THR A 66 -16.91 -1.32 6.89
CA THR A 66 -17.80 -0.24 7.36
C THR A 66 -19.25 -0.72 7.46
N PHE A 67 -19.67 -1.56 6.51
CA PHE A 67 -20.99 -2.17 6.47
C PHE A 67 -21.20 -3.14 7.63
N THR A 68 -20.22 -4.02 7.91
CA THR A 68 -20.28 -4.93 9.06
C THR A 68 -20.41 -4.17 10.38
N SER A 69 -19.66 -3.08 10.58
CA SER A 69 -19.77 -2.27 11.80
C SER A 69 -21.15 -1.63 11.94
N SER A 70 -21.71 -1.12 10.84
CA SER A 70 -23.05 -0.54 10.82
C SER A 70 -24.12 -1.59 11.11
N ALA A 71 -24.05 -2.74 10.42
CA ALA A 71 -24.98 -3.85 10.58
C ALA A 71 -24.96 -4.41 12.00
N TYR A 72 -23.77 -4.54 12.60
CA TYR A 72 -23.61 -4.97 13.99
C TYR A 72 -24.35 -4.03 14.94
N SER A 73 -24.18 -2.72 14.78
CA SER A 73 -24.82 -1.74 15.67
C SER A 73 -26.34 -1.77 15.59
N VAL A 74 -26.90 -2.04 14.41
CA VAL A 74 -28.35 -2.14 14.20
C VAL A 74 -28.94 -3.39 14.87
N SER A 75 -28.19 -4.49 14.98
CA SER A 75 -28.68 -5.73 15.60
C SER A 75 -28.65 -5.71 17.13
N ALA A 76 -28.20 -4.62 17.77
CA ALA A 76 -28.07 -4.53 19.22
C ALA A 76 -29.37 -4.89 19.98
N ASN A 77 -30.50 -4.27 19.61
CA ASN A 77 -31.75 -4.46 20.36
C ASN A 77 -32.31 -5.89 20.25
N GLU A 78 -32.23 -6.49 19.06
CA GLU A 78 -32.68 -7.87 18.82
C GLU A 78 -31.79 -8.86 19.57
N VAL A 79 -30.46 -8.70 19.49
CA VAL A 79 -29.50 -9.62 20.14
C VAL A 79 -29.59 -9.54 21.66
N LEU A 80 -29.78 -8.36 22.24
CA LEU A 80 -29.93 -8.20 23.69
C LEU A 80 -31.23 -8.86 24.19
N GLN A 81 -32.33 -8.78 23.44
CA GLN A 81 -33.60 -9.41 23.81
C GLN A 81 -33.59 -10.92 23.61
N ASP A 82 -33.06 -11.40 22.48
CA ASP A 82 -33.11 -12.83 22.13
C ASP A 82 -32.15 -13.67 22.98
N PHE A 83 -31.00 -13.11 23.36
CA PHE A 83 -29.97 -13.84 24.10
C PHE A 83 -29.94 -13.52 25.60
N ASP A 84 -30.78 -12.59 26.09
CA ASP A 84 -30.82 -12.11 27.48
C ASP A 84 -29.42 -11.74 28.01
N VAL A 85 -28.62 -11.11 27.14
CA VAL A 85 -27.24 -10.70 27.43
C VAL A 85 -27.19 -9.21 27.72
N ASN A 86 -26.26 -8.79 28.57
CA ASN A 86 -26.07 -7.37 28.85
C ASN A 86 -25.32 -6.63 27.73
N THR A 87 -25.53 -5.32 27.68
CA THR A 87 -24.88 -4.40 26.74
C THR A 87 -23.35 -4.47 26.78
N GLU A 88 -22.73 -4.77 27.92
CA GLU A 88 -21.27 -4.88 28.01
C GLU A 88 -20.74 -6.01 27.10
N VAL A 89 -21.43 -7.15 27.05
CA VAL A 89 -21.03 -8.30 26.22
C VAL A 89 -21.12 -7.95 24.73
N PHE A 90 -22.14 -7.19 24.35
CA PHE A 90 -22.32 -6.69 22.99
C PHE A 90 -21.19 -5.73 22.59
N ILE A 91 -20.82 -4.78 23.46
CA ILE A 91 -19.73 -3.83 23.20
C ILE A 91 -18.38 -4.55 23.10
N VAL A 92 -18.17 -5.61 23.88
CA VAL A 92 -16.95 -6.43 23.79
C VAL A 92 -16.79 -7.01 22.38
N GLY A 93 -17.85 -7.50 21.75
CA GLY A 93 -17.80 -8.00 20.37
C GLY A 93 -17.32 -6.94 19.36
N LEU A 94 -17.85 -5.71 19.45
CA LEU A 94 -17.41 -4.60 18.62
C LEU A 94 -15.96 -4.18 18.91
N SER A 95 -15.56 -4.17 20.19
CA SER A 95 -14.20 -3.82 20.59
C SER A 95 -13.16 -4.82 20.06
N LEU A 96 -13.48 -6.12 20.06
CA LEU A 96 -12.63 -7.18 19.52
C LEU A 96 -12.49 -7.07 17.99
N PHE A 97 -13.56 -6.67 17.30
CA PHE A 97 -13.51 -6.37 15.87
C PHE A 97 -12.50 -5.23 15.57
N VAL A 98 -12.60 -4.12 16.30
CA VAL A 98 -11.65 -2.99 16.15
C VAL A 98 -10.23 -3.38 16.54
N LEU A 99 -10.06 -4.19 17.59
CA LEU A 99 -8.76 -4.73 17.99
C LEU A 99 -8.14 -5.58 16.87
N GLY A 100 -8.94 -6.39 16.17
CA GLY A 100 -8.51 -7.13 14.98
C GLY A 100 -7.99 -6.20 13.87
N PHE A 101 -8.65 -5.06 13.65
CA PHE A 101 -8.16 -4.03 12.72
C PHE A 101 -6.85 -3.38 13.14
N ALA A 102 -6.62 -3.19 14.44
CA ALA A 102 -5.37 -2.63 14.94
C ALA A 102 -4.20 -3.63 14.81
N ILE A 103 -4.46 -4.91 15.09
CA ILE A 103 -3.44 -5.96 15.06
C ILE A 103 -3.13 -6.42 13.63
N GLY A 104 -4.13 -6.42 12.73
CA GLY A 104 -3.99 -6.92 11.36
C GLY A 104 -2.79 -6.33 10.61
N PRO A 105 -2.69 -5.00 10.44
CA PRO A 105 -1.55 -4.35 9.80
C PRO A 105 -0.24 -4.53 10.58
N ALA A 106 -0.29 -4.63 11.91
CA ALA A 106 0.92 -4.81 12.71
C ALA A 106 1.56 -6.20 12.50
N VAL A 107 0.74 -7.24 12.28
CA VAL A 107 1.22 -8.60 12.02
C VAL A 107 1.65 -8.78 10.56
N TRP A 108 0.96 -8.15 9.61
CA TRP A 108 1.23 -8.28 8.17
C TRP A 108 2.13 -7.17 7.58
N GLY A 109 2.45 -6.13 8.34
CA GLY A 109 3.30 -5.03 7.90
C GLY A 109 4.75 -5.42 7.49
N PRO A 110 5.42 -6.37 8.15
CA PRO A 110 6.75 -6.82 7.74
C PRO A 110 6.74 -7.94 6.67
N LEU A 111 5.59 -8.25 6.06
CA LEU A 111 5.45 -9.25 4.98
C LEU A 111 5.34 -8.62 3.59
#